data_AF-A0A0C2WZZ7-F1
#
_entry.id   AF-A0A0C2WZZ7-F1
#
_cell.length_a   1.000
_cell.length_b   1.000
_cell.length_c   1.000
_cell.angle_alpha   90.00
_cell.angle_beta   90.00
_cell.angle_gamma   90.00
#
_symmetry.space_group_name_H-M   'P 1'
#
loop_
_entity.id
_entity.type
_entity.pdbx_description
1 polymer ?
#
loop_
_entity_poly.entity_id
_entity_poly.type
_entity_poly.pdbx_seq_one_letter_code
_entity_poly.pdbx_strand_id
1 'polypeptide(L)'
;WNSSLDSLLVFAGLFAGILTAFLMESSKDLKEDPQEHLLKEILNTLRNTSDTSTFEPEQSSLHVNGLWFTSLVLSLISALGGVLAKGWLAKYNPATRLAHASHACERHLRANRAREWQLAPLITAIPLLIQVSLFLFFAGLLIQVRDRDVRIWSTIVLLVGSVTLLYIVGTILP
;
A
#
# COMPACT_ATOMS: atom_id res chain seq x y z
N TRP A 1 -11.94 -4.42 18.29
CA TRP A 1 -12.33 -3.57 17.13
C TRP A 1 -11.62 -2.22 17.15
N ASN A 2 -11.89 -1.32 18.10
CA ASN A 2 -11.27 0.02 18.08
C ASN A 2 -9.72 -0.02 18.16
N SER A 3 -9.16 -0.75 19.13
CA SER A 3 -7.69 -0.89 19.26
C SER A 3 -7.04 -1.60 18.06
N SER A 4 -7.75 -2.55 17.45
CA SER A 4 -7.28 -3.25 16.24
C SER A 4 -7.27 -2.32 15.01
N LEU A 5 -8.28 -1.46 14.87
CA LEU A 5 -8.34 -0.43 13.82
C LEU A 5 -7.23 0.62 14.01
N ASP A 6 -6.93 1.00 15.25
CA ASP A 6 -5.85 1.94 15.55
C ASP A 6 -4.47 1.37 15.17
N SER A 7 -4.20 0.10 15.51
CA SER A 7 -2.98 -0.58 15.09
C SER A 7 -2.88 -0.68 13.57
N LEU A 8 -3.99 -0.98 12.88
CA LEU A 8 -4.04 -1.07 11.42
C LEU A 8 -3.78 0.27 10.74
N LEU A 9 -4.29 1.37 11.32
CA LEU A 9 -4.06 2.72 10.82
C LEU A 9 -2.60 3.14 10.93
N VAL A 10 -1.98 2.85 12.08
CA VAL A 10 -0.55 3.12 12.31
C VAL A 10 0.29 2.32 11.31
N PHE A 11 -0.04 1.05 11.11
CA PHE A 11 0.61 0.20 10.11
C PHE A 11 0.47 0.78 8.69
N ALA A 12 -0.74 1.18 8.29
CA ALA A 12 -0.98 1.76 6.97
C ALA A 12 -0.17 3.05 6.74
N GLY A 13 -0.06 3.91 7.76
CA GLY A 13 0.76 5.13 7.71
C GLY A 13 2.25 4.84 7.57
N LEU A 14 2.79 3.91 8.37
CA LEU A 14 4.19 3.49 8.27
C LEU A 14 4.50 2.88 6.90
N PHE A 15 3.62 2.00 6.43
CA PHE A 15 3.75 1.34 5.14
C PHE A 15 3.68 2.34 3.98
N ALA A 16 2.77 3.32 4.02
CA ALA A 16 2.71 4.40 3.04
C ALA A 16 4.00 5.26 3.02
N GLY A 17 4.58 5.53 4.20
CA GLY A 17 5.86 6.24 4.30
C GLY A 17 7.01 5.48 3.64
N ILE A 18 7.13 4.18 3.93
CA ILE A 18 8.14 3.30 3.33
C ILE A 18 7.94 3.24 1.81
N LEU A 19 6.71 2.99 1.35
CA LEU A 19 6.34 2.99 -0.07
C LEU A 19 6.73 4.27 -0.78
N THR A 20 6.50 5.42 -0.16
CA THR A 20 6.82 6.73 -0.76
C THR A 20 8.33 6.89 -0.98
N ALA A 21 9.16 6.38 -0.07
CA ALA A 21 10.61 6.42 -0.23
C ALA A 21 11.07 5.59 -1.44
N PHE A 22 10.53 4.37 -1.58
CA PHE A 22 10.81 3.52 -2.75
C PHE A 22 10.30 4.16 -4.04
N LEU A 23 9.07 4.67 -4.03
CA LEU A 23 8.46 5.33 -5.18
C LEU A 23 9.27 6.54 -5.67
N MET A 24 9.81 7.33 -4.74
CA MET A 24 10.69 8.45 -5.07
C MET A 24 11.97 7.98 -5.77
N GLU A 25 12.55 6.86 -5.32
CA GLU A 25 13.74 6.28 -5.94
C GLU A 25 13.44 5.72 -7.34
N SER A 26 12.40 4.90 -7.49
CA SER A 26 12.00 4.35 -8.80
C SER A 26 11.60 5.46 -9.78
N SER A 27 10.98 6.55 -9.30
CA SER A 27 10.59 7.66 -10.18
C SER A 27 11.79 8.39 -10.79
N LYS A 28 12.99 8.27 -10.20
CA LYS A 28 14.23 8.77 -10.82
C LYS A 28 14.63 7.92 -12.01
N ASP A 29 14.43 6.60 -11.96
CA ASP A 29 14.73 5.68 -13.06
C ASP A 29 13.85 5.97 -14.31
N LEU A 30 12.72 6.66 -14.15
CA LEU A 30 11.85 7.09 -15.26
C LEU A 30 12.23 8.45 -15.87
N LYS A 31 13.20 9.17 -15.29
CA LYS A 31 13.66 10.46 -15.82
C LYS A 31 15.09 10.31 -16.31
N GLU A 32 15.37 10.85 -17.50
CA GLU A 32 16.75 10.94 -17.97
C GLU A 32 17.56 11.80 -17.02
N ASP A 33 18.73 11.32 -16.62
CA ASP A 33 19.61 12.08 -15.75
C ASP A 33 20.04 13.36 -16.51
N PRO A 34 19.76 14.56 -15.97
CA PRO A 34 20.12 15.80 -16.65
C PRO A 34 21.62 15.87 -16.98
N GLN A 35 22.47 15.19 -16.20
CA GLN A 35 23.90 15.13 -16.48
C GLN A 35 24.21 14.25 -17.70
N GLU A 36 23.52 13.11 -17.85
CA GLU A 36 23.69 12.23 -19.01
C GLU A 36 23.15 12.85 -20.29
N HIS A 37 22.02 13.56 -20.21
CA HIS A 37 21.48 14.31 -21.35
C HIS A 37 22.47 15.39 -21.83
N LEU A 38 23.02 16.18 -20.91
CA LEU A 38 24.02 17.20 -21.24
C LEU A 38 25.29 16.57 -21.83
N LEU A 39 25.73 15.41 -21.32
CA LEU A 39 26.90 14.72 -21.84
C LEU A 39 26.67 14.19 -23.26
N LYS A 40 25.48 13.61 -23.52
CA LYS A 40 25.07 13.18 -24.86
C LYS A 40 24.99 14.36 -25.83
N GLU A 41 24.45 15.50 -25.39
CA GLU A 41 24.36 16.72 -26.19
C GLU A 41 25.75 17.28 -26.52
N ILE A 42 26.67 17.34 -25.54
CA ILE A 42 28.06 17.73 -25.77
C ILE A 42 28.75 16.75 -26.74
N LEU A 43 28.50 15.45 -26.61
CA LEU A 43 29.08 14.45 -27.51
C LEU A 43 28.54 14.56 -28.95
N ASN A 44 27.25 14.83 -29.11
CA ASN A 44 26.59 15.05 -30.40
C ASN A 44 27.08 16.32 -31.09
N THR A 45 27.25 17.41 -30.32
CA THR A 45 27.84 18.66 -30.84
C THR A 45 29.30 18.44 -31.26
N LEU A 46 30.10 17.67 -30.50
CA LEU A 46 31.48 17.31 -30.85
C LEU A 46 31.57 16.40 -32.08
N ARG A 47 30.63 15.46 -32.25
CA ARG A 47 30.60 14.53 -33.40
C ARG A 47 29.89 15.10 -34.63
N ASN A 48 29.35 16.32 -34.55
CA ASN A 48 28.54 16.95 -35.61
C ASN A 48 27.42 16.02 -36.12
N THR A 49 26.82 15.26 -35.20
CA THR A 49 25.75 14.30 -35.48
C THR A 49 24.53 14.72 -34.68
N SER A 50 23.42 14.99 -35.36
CA SER A 50 22.13 15.26 -34.73
C SER A 50 21.39 13.95 -34.45
N ASP A 51 21.98 13.09 -33.61
CA ASP A 51 21.29 11.89 -33.14
C ASP A 51 20.36 12.31 -32.00
N THR A 52 19.11 12.62 -32.34
CA THR A 52 18.01 12.86 -31.39
C THR A 52 17.49 11.53 -30.85
N SER A 53 18.34 10.75 -30.19
CA SER A 53 17.88 9.58 -29.43
C SER A 53 17.02 10.09 -28.28
N THR A 54 15.70 10.03 -28.45
CA THR A 54 14.73 10.41 -27.42
C THR A 54 14.81 9.38 -26.31
N PHE A 55 14.94 9.83 -25.06
CA PHE A 55 14.95 8.92 -23.91
C PHE A 55 13.66 8.12 -23.86
N GLU A 56 13.81 6.81 -24.04
CA GLU A 56 12.72 5.86 -23.88
C GLU A 56 12.95 5.13 -22.55
N PRO A 57 12.13 5.39 -21.52
CA PRO A 57 12.29 4.74 -20.23
C PRO A 57 12.07 3.23 -20.38
N GLU A 58 12.84 2.46 -19.61
CA GLU A 58 12.74 1.01 -19.60
C GLU A 58 11.31 0.56 -19.22
N GLN A 59 10.72 -0.35 -20.00
CA GLN A 59 9.33 -0.78 -19.78
C GLN A 59 9.12 -1.50 -18.44
N SER A 60 10.18 -2.09 -17.88
CA SER A 60 10.21 -2.67 -16.52
C SER A 60 9.94 -1.59 -15.45
N SER A 61 10.60 -0.43 -15.55
CA SER A 61 10.45 0.70 -14.63
C SER A 61 9.03 1.27 -14.62
N LEU A 62 8.37 1.33 -15.79
CA LEU A 62 6.96 1.75 -15.89
C LEU A 62 6.02 0.81 -15.12
N HIS A 63 6.17 -0.51 -15.29
CA HIS A 63 5.33 -1.49 -14.60
C HIS A 63 5.57 -1.49 -13.09
N VAL A 64 6.82 -1.40 -12.64
CA VAL A 64 7.17 -1.32 -11.21
C VAL A 64 6.55 -0.08 -10.57
N ASN A 65 6.70 1.08 -11.21
CA ASN A 65 6.17 2.33 -10.71
C ASN A 65 4.63 2.30 -10.65
N GLY A 66 3.96 1.74 -11.66
CA GLY A 66 2.52 1.52 -11.65
C GLY A 66 2.06 0.58 -10.52
N LEU A 67 2.77 -0.53 -10.28
CA LEU A 67 2.50 -1.45 -9.16
C LEU A 67 2.65 -0.76 -7.80
N TRP A 68 3.66 0.10 -7.66
CA TRP A 68 3.88 0.82 -6.41
C TRP A 68 2.87 1.93 -6.17
N PHE A 69 2.52 2.72 -7.20
CA PHE A 69 1.43 3.70 -7.09
C PHE A 69 0.11 3.03 -6.72
N THR A 70 -0.24 1.92 -7.36
CA THR A 70 -1.48 1.18 -7.06
C THR A 70 -1.46 0.62 -5.63
N SER A 71 -0.33 0.08 -5.17
CA SER A 71 -0.19 -0.35 -3.78
C SER A 71 -0.39 0.82 -2.80
N LEU A 72 0.23 1.97 -3.03
CA LEU A 72 0.11 3.16 -2.18
C LEU A 72 -1.34 3.65 -2.12
N VAL A 73 -2.02 3.75 -3.26
CA VAL A 73 -3.43 4.16 -3.31
C VAL A 73 -4.32 3.19 -2.54
N LEU A 74 -4.10 1.88 -2.69
CA LEU A 74 -4.88 0.86 -1.98
C LEU A 74 -4.65 0.92 -0.46
N SER A 75 -3.42 1.20 -0.02
CA SER A 75 -3.09 1.44 1.40
C SER A 75 -3.83 2.67 1.94
N LEU A 76 -3.87 3.76 1.19
CA LEU A 76 -4.60 4.98 1.57
C LEU A 76 -6.11 4.77 1.63
N ILE A 77 -6.69 4.05 0.67
CA ILE A 77 -8.13 3.69 0.69
C ILE A 77 -8.45 2.89 1.95
N SER A 78 -7.59 1.94 2.31
CA SER A 78 -7.77 1.17 3.54
C SER A 78 -7.64 2.04 4.80
N ALA A 79 -6.64 2.92 4.87
CA ALA A 79 -6.49 3.86 5.99
C ALA A 79 -7.73 4.75 6.15
N LEU A 80 -8.26 5.31 5.06
CA LEU A 80 -9.51 6.09 5.07
C LEU A 80 -10.69 5.23 5.53
N GLY A 81 -10.79 3.98 5.04
CA GLY A 81 -11.76 3.01 5.50
C GLY A 81 -11.69 2.76 7.00
N GLY A 82 -10.48 2.65 7.56
CA GLY A 82 -10.23 2.49 9.00
C GLY A 82 -10.70 3.70 9.82
N VAL A 83 -10.41 4.92 9.35
CA VAL A 83 -10.89 6.16 9.98
C VAL A 83 -12.41 6.22 9.98
N LEU A 84 -13.04 5.91 8.85
CA LEU A 84 -14.50 5.87 8.73
C LEU A 84 -15.09 4.82 9.66
N ALA A 85 -14.56 3.59 9.66
CA ALA A 85 -14.98 2.51 10.54
C ALA A 85 -14.91 2.93 12.01
N LYS A 86 -13.84 3.62 12.42
CA LYS A 86 -13.70 4.19 13.76
C LYS A 86 -14.76 5.25 14.05
N GLY A 87 -15.01 6.17 13.12
CA GLY A 87 -16.05 7.20 13.24
C GLY A 87 -17.45 6.60 13.42
N TRP A 88 -17.77 5.55 12.67
CA TRP A 88 -19.02 4.80 12.83
C TRP A 88 -19.08 4.08 14.17
N LEU A 89 -18.02 3.39 14.58
CA LEU A 89 -17.97 2.65 15.85
C LEU A 89 -18.17 3.59 17.06
N ALA A 90 -17.59 4.79 17.02
CA ALA A 90 -17.79 5.81 18.05
C ALA A 90 -19.23 6.34 18.08
N LYS A 91 -19.86 6.50 16.92
CA LYS A 91 -21.26 6.97 16.80
C LYS A 91 -22.28 5.93 17.29
N TYR A 92 -21.97 4.64 17.13
CA TYR A 92 -22.88 3.55 17.44
C TYR A 92 -22.62 2.84 18.76
N ASN A 93 -21.54 3.16 19.49
CA ASN A 93 -21.24 2.53 20.78
C ASN A 93 -22.34 2.86 21.83
N PRO A 94 -23.15 1.88 22.26
CA PRO A 94 -24.27 2.12 23.16
C PRO A 94 -23.84 2.40 24.61
N ALA A 95 -22.59 2.06 25.00
CA ALA A 95 -22.08 2.25 26.35
C ALA A 95 -22.09 3.71 26.82
N THR A 96 -21.90 4.66 25.90
CA THR A 96 -21.96 6.11 26.19
C THR A 96 -23.38 6.67 26.17
N ARG A 97 -24.36 5.97 25.57
CA ARG A 97 -25.75 6.41 25.43
C ARG A 97 -26.73 5.77 26.42
N LEU A 98 -26.35 4.66 27.06
CA LEU A 98 -27.23 3.92 27.99
C LEU A 98 -27.57 4.68 29.27
N ALA A 99 -26.86 5.77 29.58
CA ALA A 99 -27.13 6.58 30.75
C ALA A 99 -28.50 7.27 30.73
N HIS A 100 -29.21 7.38 29.59
CA HIS A 100 -30.30 8.37 29.45
C HIS A 100 -31.68 7.92 28.90
N ALA A 101 -31.95 6.66 28.49
CA ALA A 101 -33.34 6.31 28.05
C ALA A 101 -33.64 4.80 27.98
N SER A 102 -34.57 4.29 28.80
CA SER A 102 -34.82 2.85 29.02
C SER A 102 -35.92 2.18 28.16
N HIS A 103 -36.78 2.89 27.41
CA HIS A 103 -37.87 2.23 26.65
C HIS A 103 -37.86 2.46 25.12
N ALA A 104 -37.25 3.53 24.62
CA ALA A 104 -37.04 3.74 23.17
C ALA A 104 -35.80 2.99 22.63
N CYS A 105 -34.94 2.50 23.53
CA CYS A 105 -33.65 1.90 23.24
C CYS A 105 -33.77 0.57 22.47
N GLU A 106 -34.74 -0.28 22.82
CA GLU A 106 -34.86 -1.62 22.24
C GLU A 106 -35.19 -1.63 20.74
N ARG A 107 -36.04 -0.70 20.29
CA ARG A 107 -36.36 -0.53 18.86
C ARG A 107 -35.19 0.09 18.08
N HIS A 108 -34.49 1.05 18.67
CA HIS A 108 -33.29 1.64 18.09
C HIS A 108 -32.11 0.64 18.04
N LEU A 109 -31.99 -0.25 19.02
CA LEU A 109 -30.97 -1.29 19.06
C LEU A 109 -31.13 -2.29 17.92
N ARG A 110 -32.36 -2.70 17.56
CA ARG A 110 -32.58 -3.60 16.41
C ARG A 110 -32.29 -2.93 15.06
N ALA A 111 -32.66 -1.66 14.89
CA ALA A 111 -32.32 -0.89 13.68
C ALA A 111 -30.82 -0.62 13.55
N ASN A 112 -30.14 -0.35 14.67
CA ASN A 112 -28.68 -0.23 14.70
C ASN A 112 -28.01 -1.57 14.41
N ARG A 113 -28.50 -2.69 14.95
CA ARG A 113 -27.95 -4.03 14.69
C ARG A 113 -28.01 -4.38 13.19
N ALA A 114 -29.09 -4.04 12.50
CA ALA A 114 -29.21 -4.24 11.05
C ALA A 114 -28.20 -3.39 10.24
N ARG A 115 -27.86 -2.19 10.72
CA ARG A 115 -26.88 -1.30 10.08
C ARG A 115 -25.44 -1.67 10.41
N GLU A 116 -25.22 -2.19 11.61
CA GLU A 116 -23.96 -2.77 12.06
C GLU A 116 -23.61 -4.03 11.25
N TRP A 117 -24.62 -4.83 10.87
CA TRP A 117 -24.46 -5.96 9.95
C TRP A 117 -24.03 -5.55 8.53
N GLN A 118 -24.44 -4.38 8.04
CA GLN A 118 -23.91 -3.83 6.78
C GLN A 118 -22.49 -3.28 6.92
N LEU A 119 -22.06 -2.90 8.13
CA LEU A 119 -20.73 -2.36 8.39
C LEU A 119 -19.68 -3.46 8.65
N ALA A 120 -20.11 -4.64 9.09
CA ALA A 120 -19.25 -5.82 9.27
C ALA A 120 -18.42 -6.20 8.01
N PRO A 121 -18.99 -6.26 6.79
CA PRO A 121 -18.19 -6.53 5.58
C PRO A 121 -17.20 -5.39 5.26
N LEU A 122 -17.53 -4.14 5.57
CA LEU A 122 -16.59 -3.03 5.39
C LEU A 122 -15.39 -3.15 6.34
N ILE A 123 -15.63 -3.41 7.63
CA ILE A 123 -14.57 -3.52 8.65
C ILE A 123 -13.65 -4.71 8.36
N THR A 124 -14.21 -5.82 7.87
CA THR A 124 -13.44 -7.02 7.51
C THR A 124 -12.69 -6.88 6.18
N ALA A 125 -13.13 -5.99 5.28
CA ALA A 125 -12.42 -5.70 4.04
C ALA A 125 -11.15 -4.85 4.27
N ILE A 126 -11.14 -3.94 5.25
CA ILE A 126 -10.01 -3.01 5.48
C ILE A 126 -8.66 -3.76 5.63
N PRO A 127 -8.52 -4.79 6.48
CA PRO A 127 -7.28 -5.57 6.57
C PRO A 127 -6.89 -6.26 5.26
N LEU A 128 -7.87 -6.77 4.50
CA LEU A 128 -7.63 -7.42 3.22
C LEU A 128 -7.04 -6.45 2.19
N LEU A 129 -7.54 -5.22 2.12
CA LEU A 129 -7.00 -4.21 1.20
C LEU A 129 -5.52 -3.91 1.49
N ILE A 130 -5.13 -3.84 2.78
CA ILE A 130 -3.74 -3.62 3.17
C ILE A 130 -2.86 -4.82 2.79
N GLN A 131 -3.35 -6.04 2.99
CA GLN A 131 -2.62 -7.24 2.59
C GLN A 131 -2.40 -7.30 1.07
N VAL A 132 -3.44 -7.04 0.27
CA VAL A 132 -3.32 -6.97 -1.20
C VAL A 132 -2.30 -5.91 -1.61
N SER A 133 -2.34 -4.74 -0.97
CA SER A 133 -1.37 -3.68 -1.21
C SER A 133 0.07 -4.10 -0.88
N LEU A 134 0.27 -4.80 0.25
CA LEU A 134 1.57 -5.34 0.66
C LEU A 134 2.11 -6.35 -0.36
N PHE A 135 1.26 -7.25 -0.88
CA PHE A 135 1.65 -8.20 -1.92
C PHE A 135 2.02 -7.51 -3.23
N LEU A 136 1.27 -6.49 -3.65
CA LEU A 136 1.62 -5.68 -4.83
C LEU A 136 2.97 -4.99 -4.66
N PHE A 137 3.25 -4.45 -3.47
CA PHE A 137 4.53 -3.83 -3.16
C PHE A 137 5.68 -4.83 -3.27
N PHE A 138 5.55 -6.02 -2.67
CA PHE A 138 6.56 -7.07 -2.77
C PHE A 138 6.77 -7.54 -4.22
N ALA A 139 5.71 -7.66 -5.02
CA ALA A 139 5.82 -8.00 -6.43
C ALA A 139 6.65 -6.95 -7.20
N GLY A 140 6.38 -5.67 -6.99
CA GLY A 140 7.17 -4.58 -7.58
C GLY A 140 8.62 -4.57 -7.11
N LEU A 141 8.86 -4.83 -5.82
CA LEU A 141 10.21 -4.93 -5.24
C LEU A 141 11.02 -6.06 -5.88
N LEU A 142 10.41 -7.24 -6.07
CA LEU A 142 11.08 -8.39 -6.68
C LEU A 142 11.44 -8.14 -8.14
N ILE A 143 10.61 -7.41 -8.89
CA ILE A 143 10.90 -7.03 -10.28
C ILE A 143 12.05 -6.03 -10.30
N GLN A 144 11.97 -4.95 -9.51
CA GLN A 144 13.00 -3.91 -9.51
C GLN A 144 14.38 -4.43 -9.09
N VAL A 145 14.46 -5.25 -8.04
CA VAL A 145 15.74 -5.79 -7.56
C VAL A 145 16.33 -6.77 -8.56
N ARG A 146 15.49 -7.51 -9.29
CA ARG A 146 15.97 -8.45 -10.32
C ARG A 146 16.75 -7.73 -11.41
N ASP A 147 16.25 -6.59 -11.87
CA ASP A 147 16.88 -5.82 -12.94
C ASP A 147 18.20 -5.17 -12.47
N ARG A 148 18.33 -4.86 -11.18
CA ARG A 148 19.55 -4.26 -10.61
C ARG A 148 20.64 -5.29 -10.29
N ASP A 149 20.33 -6.34 -9.53
CA ASP A 149 21.33 -7.29 -9.03
C ASP A 149 20.74 -8.65 -8.61
N VAL A 150 21.10 -9.72 -9.32
CA VAL A 150 20.63 -11.10 -9.05
C VAL A 150 21.04 -11.62 -7.66
N ARG A 151 22.20 -11.18 -7.13
CA ARG A 151 22.67 -11.64 -5.81
C ARG A 151 21.79 -11.07 -4.70
N ILE A 152 21.48 -9.78 -4.76
CA ILE A 152 20.59 -9.09 -3.81
C ILE A 152 19.16 -9.61 -3.95
N TRP A 153 18.75 -9.92 -5.18
CA TRP A 153 17.46 -10.54 -5.44
C TRP A 153 17.28 -11.85 -4.67
N SER A 154 18.28 -12.74 -4.71
CA SER A 154 18.20 -14.05 -4.04
C SER A 154 18.04 -13.94 -2.51
N THR A 155 18.72 -12.98 -1.88
CA THR A 155 18.64 -12.78 -0.43
C THR A 155 17.29 -12.22 -0.01
N ILE A 156 16.75 -11.27 -0.79
CA ILE A 156 15.43 -10.69 -0.56
C ILE A 156 14.33 -11.72 -0.76
N VAL A 157 14.39 -12.53 -1.82
CA VAL A 157 13.42 -13.62 -2.06
C VAL A 157 13.41 -14.61 -0.91
N LEU A 158 14.58 -15.02 -0.41
CA LEU A 158 14.67 -15.96 0.70
C LEU A 158 14.08 -15.37 1.99
N LEU A 159 14.37 -14.09 2.27
CA LEU A 159 13.83 -13.40 3.44
C LEU A 159 12.31 -13.25 3.37
N VAL A 160 11.79 -12.71 2.26
CA VAL A 160 10.34 -12.52 2.05
C VAL A 160 9.62 -13.86 2.02
N GLY A 161 10.20 -14.88 1.38
CA GLY A 161 9.67 -16.25 1.36
C GLY A 161 9.58 -16.87 2.75
N SER A 162 10.61 -16.71 3.57
CA SER A 162 10.62 -17.19 4.96
C SER A 162 9.52 -16.54 5.80
N VAL A 163 9.37 -15.21 5.72
CA VAL A 163 8.30 -14.48 6.44
C VAL A 163 6.91 -14.91 5.95
N THR A 164 6.74 -15.07 4.64
CA THR A 164 5.46 -15.50 4.05
C THR A 164 5.11 -16.92 4.49
N LEU A 165 6.09 -17.82 4.53
CA LEU A 165 5.91 -19.18 5.00
C LEU A 165 5.51 -19.20 6.48
N LEU A 166 6.18 -18.43 7.34
CA LEU A 166 5.79 -18.29 8.75
C LEU A 166 4.37 -17.74 8.91
N TYR A 167 4.00 -16.74 8.11
CA TYR A 167 2.64 -16.19 8.11
C TYR A 167 1.59 -17.23 7.73
N ILE A 168 1.85 -18.02 6.67
CA ILE A 168 0.95 -19.10 6.23
C ILE A 168 0.83 -20.17 7.31
N VAL A 169 1.97 -20.62 7.87
CA VAL A 169 1.99 -21.62 8.94
C VAL A 169 1.21 -21.12 10.17
N GLY A 170 1.41 -19.87 10.59
CA GLY A 170 0.69 -19.29 11.72
C GLY A 170 -0.79 -19.00 11.46
N THR A 171 -1.20 -18.92 10.19
CA THR A 171 -2.62 -18.80 9.81
C THR A 171 -3.31 -20.17 9.76
N ILE A 172 -2.56 -21.24 9.45
CA ILE A 172 -3.08 -22.60 9.30
C ILE A 172 -3.04 -23.38 10.64
N LEU A 173 -2.03 -23.14 11.49
CA LEU A 173 -1.98 -23.72 12.84
C LEU A 173 -2.88 -22.89 13.77
N PRO A 174 -3.90 -23.51 14.41
CA PRO A 174 -4.76 -22.85 15.39
C PRO A 174 -4.07 -22.51 16.70
#